data_AF-I4EHD0-F1
#
_entry.id   AF-I4EHD0-F1
#
_cell.length_a   1.000
_cell.length_b   1.000
_cell.length_c   1.000
_cell.angle_alpha   90.00
_cell.angle_beta   90.00
_cell.angle_gamma   90.00
#
_symmetry.space_group_name_H-M   'P 1'
#
loop_
_entity.id
_entity.type
_entity.pdbx_description
1 polymer ?
#
loop_
_entity_poly.entity_id
_entity_poly.type
_entity_poly.pdbx_seq_one_letter_code
_entity_poly.pdbx_strand_id
1 'polypeptide(L)'
;MQCLQCGRWFPGESESCPDCEQSSGADGDTHPEGQWEEWETCEITSEGSGIAWLITEFHFVAYATGPRGEYSAARSGTFPATPGYPIPIDASDPRANAALAEVVQALMAAGWKPLPRGEHWFSFRFYRQVES
;
A
#
# COMPACT_ATOMS: atom_id res chain seq x y z
N MET A 1 1.71 -13.70 -13.00
CA MET A 1 0.25 -13.79 -13.17
C MET A 1 -0.37 -14.25 -11.87
N GLN A 2 -1.57 -13.78 -11.52
CA GLN A 2 -2.30 -14.29 -10.36
C GLN A 2 -3.18 -15.41 -10.83
N CYS A 3 -3.20 -16.50 -10.10
CA CYS A 3 -4.24 -17.48 -10.27
C CYS A 3 -5.54 -16.94 -9.67
N LEU A 4 -6.58 -16.73 -10.48
CA LEU A 4 -7.89 -16.29 -9.99
C LEU A 4 -8.57 -17.31 -9.05
N GLN A 5 -8.17 -18.58 -9.13
CA GLN A 5 -8.76 -19.65 -8.32
C GLN A 5 -8.15 -19.72 -6.92
N CYS A 6 -6.83 -19.53 -6.79
CA CYS A 6 -6.13 -19.70 -5.51
C CYS A 6 -5.43 -18.42 -5.00
N GLY A 7 -5.47 -17.33 -5.77
CA GLY A 7 -4.90 -16.01 -5.42
C GLY A 7 -3.36 -15.94 -5.46
N ARG A 8 -2.69 -17.03 -5.84
CA ARG A 8 -1.22 -17.15 -5.81
C ARG A 8 -0.56 -16.55 -7.05
N TRP A 9 0.57 -15.87 -6.84
CA TRP A 9 1.46 -15.37 -7.88
C TRP A 9 2.32 -16.48 -8.48
N PHE A 10 2.45 -16.52 -9.81
CA PHE A 10 3.33 -17.45 -10.51
C PHE A 10 3.97 -16.82 -11.76
N PRO A 11 5.11 -17.35 -12.23
CA PRO A 11 5.86 -16.77 -13.34
C PRO A 11 5.04 -16.79 -14.63
N GLY A 12 5.09 -15.67 -15.37
CA GLY A 12 4.29 -15.46 -16.59
C GLY A 12 4.67 -16.34 -17.78
N GLU A 13 5.77 -17.05 -17.67
CA GLU A 13 6.29 -18.01 -18.65
C GLU A 13 5.64 -19.40 -18.52
N SER A 14 4.93 -19.67 -17.42
CA SER A 14 4.08 -20.84 -17.26
C SER A 14 2.65 -20.51 -17.67
N GLU A 15 2.11 -21.17 -18.69
CA GLU A 15 0.75 -20.89 -19.21
C GLU A 15 -0.36 -21.22 -18.19
N SER A 16 -0.04 -22.05 -17.20
CA SER A 16 -0.97 -22.56 -16.19
C SER A 16 -0.34 -22.55 -14.79
N CYS A 17 -1.17 -22.37 -13.78
CA CYS A 17 -0.73 -22.48 -12.39
C CYS A 17 -0.31 -23.93 -12.08
N PRO A 18 0.92 -24.21 -11.65
CA PRO A 18 1.44 -25.58 -11.49
C PRO A 18 0.75 -26.40 -10.39
N ASP A 19 -0.05 -25.77 -9.53
CA ASP A 19 -0.75 -26.41 -8.41
C ASP A 19 -2.23 -26.69 -8.73
N CYS A 20 -2.82 -25.92 -9.65
CA CYS A 20 -4.25 -25.95 -9.96
C CYS A 20 -4.53 -26.36 -11.42
N GLU A 21 -3.48 -26.47 -12.25
CA GLU A 21 -3.47 -26.85 -13.67
C GLU A 21 -4.44 -26.05 -14.57
N GLN A 22 -4.91 -24.90 -14.10
CA GLN A 22 -5.84 -24.05 -14.83
C GLN A 22 -5.09 -22.96 -15.58
N SER A 23 -5.45 -22.75 -16.85
CA SER A 23 -4.99 -21.61 -17.63
C SER A 23 -5.53 -20.32 -17.02
N SER A 24 -4.73 -19.28 -17.15
CA SER A 24 -5.05 -17.96 -16.64
C SER A 24 -6.31 -17.37 -17.30
N GLY A 25 -7.37 -17.22 -16.53
CA GLY A 25 -7.98 -15.90 -16.45
C GLY A 25 -7.09 -15.14 -15.48
N ALA A 26 -6.40 -14.08 -15.89
CA ALA A 26 -5.45 -13.41 -15.00
C ALA A 26 -5.75 -11.92 -14.91
N ASP A 27 -6.92 -11.62 -14.35
CA ASP A 27 -7.08 -10.45 -13.49
C ASP A 27 -6.22 -10.68 -12.23
N GLY A 28 -5.25 -9.80 -12.00
CA GLY A 28 -4.39 -9.80 -10.81
C GLY A 28 -2.93 -9.43 -11.10
N ASP A 29 -2.53 -8.27 -10.56
CA ASP A 29 -1.42 -7.94 -9.63
C ASP A 29 -0.02 -8.64 -9.69
N THR A 30 0.51 -8.99 -10.86
CA THR A 30 1.79 -9.74 -10.86
C THR A 30 2.99 -8.90 -10.49
N HIS A 31 3.57 -9.20 -9.33
CA HIS A 31 4.95 -8.88 -8.99
C HIS A 31 5.83 -10.15 -9.16
N PRO A 32 6.86 -10.15 -10.04
CA PRO A 32 7.70 -11.32 -10.32
C PRO A 32 8.78 -11.55 -9.24
N GLU A 33 8.81 -12.76 -8.67
CA GLU A 33 9.92 -13.28 -7.86
C GLU A 33 11.12 -13.62 -8.76
N GLY A 34 12.21 -12.85 -8.61
CA GLY A 34 13.44 -12.96 -9.39
C GLY A 34 14.12 -11.65 -9.80
N GLN A 35 13.43 -10.50 -9.69
CA GLN A 35 13.97 -9.16 -10.06
C GLN A 35 13.88 -8.14 -8.91
N TRP A 36 13.89 -8.58 -7.65
CA TRP A 36 13.61 -7.73 -6.47
C TRP A 36 14.72 -6.71 -6.20
N GLU A 37 15.84 -6.77 -6.92
CA GLU A 37 16.89 -5.74 -6.93
C GLU A 37 16.43 -4.45 -7.62
N GLU A 38 15.32 -4.50 -8.37
CA GLU A 38 14.81 -3.38 -9.17
C GLU A 38 13.38 -2.97 -8.80
N TRP A 39 12.80 -3.48 -7.72
CA TRP A 39 11.42 -3.14 -7.35
C TRP A 39 11.26 -2.82 -5.87
N GLU A 40 10.42 -1.83 -5.60
CA GLU A 40 10.03 -1.45 -4.24
C GLU A 40 8.52 -1.58 -4.09
N THR A 41 8.10 -1.90 -2.87
CA THR A 41 6.70 -1.84 -2.45
C THR A 41 6.52 -0.74 -1.42
N CYS A 42 5.33 -0.20 -1.30
CA CYS A 42 5.00 0.66 -0.17
C CYS A 42 3.59 0.40 0.36
N GLU A 43 3.41 0.62 1.65
CA GLU A 43 2.11 0.55 2.33
C GLU A 43 1.87 1.83 3.11
N ILE A 44 0.66 2.37 3.00
CA ILE A 44 0.22 3.52 3.78
C ILE A 44 -0.14 3.06 5.20
N THR A 45 0.48 3.65 6.20
CA THR A 45 0.16 3.49 7.62
C THR A 45 -0.28 4.81 8.22
N SER A 46 -0.92 4.76 9.38
CA SER A 46 -1.25 5.94 10.17
C SER A 46 -0.28 6.10 11.33
N GLU A 47 0.21 7.31 11.56
CA GLU A 47 0.98 7.66 12.74
C GLU A 47 0.28 8.74 13.54
N GLY A 48 0.27 8.58 14.86
CA GLY A 48 -0.34 9.52 15.79
C GLY A 48 0.71 10.32 16.56
N SER A 49 0.45 11.61 16.78
CA SER A 49 1.22 12.46 17.68
C SER A 49 0.32 13.12 18.72
N GLY A 50 0.87 13.33 19.91
CA GLY A 50 0.14 13.98 20.99
C GLY A 50 0.97 14.08 22.27
N ILE A 51 0.28 14.33 23.38
CA ILE A 51 0.89 14.55 24.69
C ILE A 51 0.70 13.32 25.59
N ALA A 52 1.81 12.65 25.91
CA ALA A 52 1.91 11.51 26.84
C ALA A 52 0.85 10.41 26.62
N TRP A 53 -0.34 10.58 27.19
CA TRP A 53 -1.44 9.62 27.18
C TRP A 53 -2.53 9.92 26.15
N LEU A 54 -2.48 11.07 25.47
CA LEU A 54 -3.49 11.52 24.52
C LEU A 54 -2.89 11.77 23.15
N ILE A 55 -3.33 10.99 22.15
CA ILE A 55 -3.05 11.25 20.74
C ILE A 55 -4.06 12.28 20.25
N THR A 56 -3.58 13.41 19.73
CA THR A 56 -4.43 14.54 19.32
C THR A 56 -4.45 14.72 17.82
N GLU A 57 -3.42 14.28 17.12
CA GLU A 57 -3.25 14.43 15.69
C GLU A 57 -2.75 13.14 15.06
N PHE A 58 -3.12 12.94 13.80
CA PHE A 58 -2.70 11.84 12.97
C PHE A 58 -2.19 12.36 11.64
N HIS A 59 -1.37 11.55 10.98
CA HIS A 59 -1.04 11.73 9.58
C HIS A 59 -0.79 10.35 8.96
N PHE A 60 -0.87 10.28 7.64
CA PHE A 60 -0.56 9.07 6.89
C PHE A 60 0.86 9.10 6.35
N VAL A 61 1.53 7.96 6.40
CA VAL A 61 2.89 7.77 5.88
C VAL A 61 2.89 6.55 4.98
N ALA A 62 3.39 6.70 3.75
CA ALA A 62 3.68 5.57 2.88
C ALA A 62 5.10 5.09 3.16
N TYR A 63 5.22 3.94 3.83
CA TYR A 63 6.51 3.30 4.07
C TYR A 63 6.87 2.41 2.90
N ALA A 64 7.99 2.70 2.25
CA ALA A 64 8.53 1.93 1.15
C ALA A 64 9.63 0.98 1.63
N THR A 65 9.65 -0.21 1.06
CA THR A 65 10.64 -1.26 1.30
C THR A 65 11.10 -1.83 -0.03
N GLY A 66 12.42 -1.94 -0.22
CA GLY A 66 13.04 -2.64 -1.33
C GLY A 66 14.56 -2.37 -1.39
N PRO A 67 15.17 -2.36 -2.59
CA PRO A 67 16.62 -2.27 -2.79
C PRO A 67 17.32 -1.10 -2.11
N ARG A 68 16.65 0.05 -1.97
CA ARG A 68 17.21 1.24 -1.30
C ARG A 68 17.05 1.23 0.21
N GLY A 69 16.57 0.12 0.78
CA GLY A 69 16.21 0.00 2.19
C GLY A 69 14.81 0.53 2.49
N GLU A 70 14.53 0.76 3.77
CA GLU A 70 13.25 1.25 4.25
C GLU A 70 13.25 2.79 4.33
N TYR A 71 12.24 3.44 3.76
CA TYR A 71 12.12 4.89 3.80
C TYR A 71 10.65 5.36 3.65
N SER A 72 10.38 6.63 3.99
CA SER A 72 9.07 7.24 3.73
C SER A 72 9.00 7.75 2.28
N ALA A 73 8.14 7.15 1.47
CA ALA A 73 7.93 7.54 0.08
C ALA A 73 6.99 8.76 -0.07
N ALA A 74 6.08 8.94 0.88
CA ALA A 74 5.17 10.09 0.95
C ALA A 74 4.60 10.22 2.36
N ARG A 75 4.18 11.44 2.72
CA ARG A 75 3.54 11.77 4.00
C ARG A 75 2.46 12.83 3.77
N SER A 76 1.32 12.69 4.44
CA SER A 76 0.24 13.70 4.42
C SER A 76 0.52 14.86 5.37
N GLY A 77 -0.27 15.93 5.27
CA GLY A 77 -0.46 16.85 6.39
C GLY A 77 -1.04 16.17 7.64
N THR A 78 -0.96 16.83 8.80
CA THR A 78 -1.62 16.35 10.02
C THR A 78 -3.11 16.68 10.00
N PHE A 79 -3.89 15.81 10.64
CA PHE A 79 -5.32 16.01 10.88
C PHE A 79 -5.68 15.61 12.32
N PRO A 80 -6.68 16.25 12.93
CA PRO A 80 -7.05 15.96 14.31
C PRO A 80 -7.69 14.58 14.45
N ALA A 81 -7.46 13.95 15.59
CA ALA A 81 -8.14 12.71 15.99
C ALA A 81 -9.67 12.88 15.94
N THR A 82 -10.39 11.84 15.53
CA THR A 82 -11.86 11.83 15.56
C THR A 82 -12.35 11.52 16.99
N PRO A 83 -13.06 12.44 17.68
CA PRO A 83 -13.55 12.20 19.03
C PRO A 83 -14.61 11.09 19.06
N GLY A 84 -14.59 10.26 20.11
CA GLY A 84 -15.65 9.28 20.38
C GLY A 84 -15.51 7.92 19.68
N TYR A 85 -14.40 7.65 18.99
CA TYR A 85 -14.14 6.36 18.34
C TYR A 85 -13.03 5.56 19.03
N PRO A 86 -13.13 4.21 19.08
CA PRO A 86 -12.09 3.34 19.65
C PRO A 86 -10.81 3.34 18.82
N ILE A 87 -10.92 3.54 17.50
CA ILE A 87 -9.81 3.86 16.60
C ILE A 87 -10.03 5.30 16.17
N PRO A 88 -9.17 6.25 16.57
CA PRO A 88 -9.40 7.69 16.39
C PRO A 88 -9.22 8.20 14.94
N ILE A 89 -9.41 7.33 13.95
CA ILE A 89 -9.33 7.62 12.52
C ILE A 89 -10.52 6.95 11.83
N ASP A 90 -11.57 7.72 11.56
CA ASP A 90 -12.80 7.24 10.93
C ASP A 90 -12.75 7.37 9.39
N ALA A 91 -13.23 6.35 8.67
CA ALA A 91 -13.27 6.35 7.20
C ALA A 91 -14.23 7.39 6.61
N SER A 92 -15.15 7.92 7.40
CA SER A 92 -16.09 8.98 7.01
C SER A 92 -15.57 10.37 7.36
N ASP A 93 -14.43 10.49 8.07
CA ASP A 93 -13.85 11.79 8.39
C ASP A 93 -13.29 12.43 7.11
N PRO A 94 -13.84 13.58 6.65
CA PRO A 94 -13.38 14.22 5.42
C PRO A 94 -11.92 14.65 5.50
N ARG A 95 -11.39 14.94 6.70
CA ARG A 95 -10.00 15.35 6.90
C ARG A 95 -9.05 14.17 6.73
N ALA A 96 -9.42 13.01 7.25
CA ALA A 96 -8.66 11.78 7.05
C ALA A 96 -8.68 11.37 5.56
N ASN A 97 -9.84 11.46 4.90
CA ASN A 97 -9.93 11.18 3.46
C ASN A 97 -9.09 12.14 2.62
N ALA A 98 -9.08 13.44 2.95
CA ALA A 98 -8.25 14.43 2.27
C ALA A 98 -6.75 14.12 2.46
N ALA A 99 -6.32 13.87 3.69
CA ALA A 99 -4.94 13.51 4.00
C ALA A 99 -4.51 12.20 3.30
N LEU A 100 -5.38 11.20 3.23
CA LEU A 100 -5.10 9.96 2.51
C LEU A 100 -4.97 10.21 1.00
N ALA A 101 -5.87 11.01 0.43
CA ALA A 101 -5.83 11.38 -0.98
C ALA A 101 -4.53 12.11 -1.36
N GLU A 102 -3.99 12.96 -0.47
CA GLU A 102 -2.68 13.59 -0.66
C GLU A 102 -1.56 12.56 -0.84
N VAL A 103 -1.49 11.54 0.03
CA VAL A 103 -0.46 10.49 -0.06
C VAL A 103 -0.63 9.66 -1.33
N VAL A 104 -1.86 9.24 -1.64
CA VAL A 104 -2.15 8.45 -2.84
C VAL A 104 -1.78 9.24 -4.11
N GLN A 105 -2.15 10.52 -4.19
CA GLN A 105 -1.80 11.37 -5.32
C GLN A 105 -0.29 11.56 -5.45
N ALA A 106 0.43 11.77 -4.33
CA ALA A 106 1.88 11.90 -4.33
C ALA A 106 2.56 10.62 -4.83
N LEU A 107 2.09 9.44 -4.39
CA LEU A 107 2.60 8.15 -4.86
C LEU A 107 2.33 7.95 -6.36
N MET A 108 1.11 8.18 -6.82
CA MET A 108 0.78 8.06 -8.25
C MET A 108 1.60 9.02 -9.12
N ALA A 109 1.79 10.27 -8.68
CA ALA A 109 2.63 11.24 -9.36
C ALA A 109 4.12 10.81 -9.40
N ALA A 110 4.58 10.07 -8.39
CA ALA A 110 5.92 9.50 -8.31
C ALA A 110 6.07 8.13 -9.03
N GLY A 111 5.08 7.74 -9.83
CA GLY A 111 5.13 6.54 -10.67
C GLY A 111 4.80 5.22 -9.96
N TRP A 112 4.30 5.28 -8.72
CA TRP A 112 3.84 4.10 -8.01
C TRP A 112 2.52 3.59 -8.60
N LYS A 113 2.39 2.27 -8.72
CA LYS A 113 1.20 1.58 -9.22
C LYS A 113 0.49 0.87 -8.09
N PRO A 114 -0.86 0.85 -8.07
CA PRO A 114 -1.61 0.26 -6.96
C PRO A 114 -1.46 -1.26 -6.91
N LEU A 115 -1.50 -1.80 -5.69
CA LEU A 115 -1.63 -3.22 -5.34
C LEU A 115 -2.95 -3.44 -4.57
N PRO A 116 -3.36 -4.69 -4.30
CA PRO A 116 -4.49 -4.96 -3.44
C PRO A 116 -4.23 -4.36 -2.07
N ARG A 117 -5.21 -3.62 -1.57
CA ARG A 117 -5.16 -2.93 -0.28
C ARG A 117 -4.87 -3.91 0.88
N GLY A 118 -4.18 -3.40 1.89
CA GLY A 118 -3.93 -4.08 3.17
C GLY A 118 -5.16 -4.14 4.09
N GLU A 119 -4.91 -4.36 5.38
CA GLU A 119 -5.96 -4.69 6.37
C GLU A 119 -6.91 -3.51 6.65
N HIS A 120 -6.37 -2.29 6.79
CA HIS A 120 -7.18 -1.12 7.10
C HIS A 120 -7.69 -0.42 5.83
N TRP A 121 -8.77 0.34 5.99
CA TRP A 121 -9.37 1.08 4.87
C TRP A 121 -8.40 2.07 4.21
N PHE A 122 -7.45 2.60 4.98
CA PHE A 122 -6.39 3.50 4.55
C PHE A 122 -5.08 2.80 4.14
N SER A 123 -4.96 1.48 4.34
CA SER A 123 -3.73 0.70 4.06
C SER A 123 -3.56 0.42 2.57
N PHE A 124 -3.55 1.45 1.73
CA PHE A 124 -3.28 1.30 0.31
C PHE A 124 -1.83 0.82 0.11
N ARG A 125 -1.67 -0.14 -0.79
CA ARG A 125 -0.37 -0.71 -1.15
C ARG A 125 -0.03 -0.31 -2.58
N PHE A 126 1.24 -0.12 -2.84
CA PHE A 126 1.74 0.20 -4.17
C PHE A 126 3.05 -0.51 -4.44
N TYR A 127 3.44 -0.52 -5.71
CA TYR A 127 4.74 -0.99 -6.17
C TYR A 127 5.30 -0.06 -7.24
N ARG A 128 6.63 0.00 -7.36
CA ARG A 128 7.32 0.66 -8.47
C ARG A 128 8.62 -0.02 -8.82
N GLN A 129 9.05 0.17 -10.06
CA GLN A 129 10.40 -0.19 -10.48
C GLN A 129 11.36 0.91 -10.04
N VAL A 130 12.53 0.53 -9.54
CA VAL A 130 13.67 1.40 -9.30
C VAL A 130 14.72 1.14 -10.36
N GLU A 131 15.10 2.20 -11.06
CA GLU A 131 16.25 2.17 -11.95
C GLU A 131 17.52 2.19 -11.08
N SER A 132 18.41 1.23 -11.33
CA SER A 132 19.73 1.14 -10.68
C SER A 132 20.72 2.17 -11.20
#